data_AF-A0A397TPR3-F1
#
_entry.id   AF-A0A397TPR3-F1
#
_cell.length_a   1.000
_cell.length_b   1.000
_cell.length_c   1.000
_cell.angle_alpha   90.00
_cell.angle_beta   90.00
_cell.angle_gamma   90.00
#
_symmetry.space_group_name_H-M   'P 1'
#
loop_
_entity.id
_entity.type
_entity.pdbx_description
1 polymer ?
#
loop_
_entity_poly.entity_id
_entity_poly.type
_entity_poly.pdbx_seq_one_letter_code
_entity_poly.pdbx_strand_id
1 'polypeptide(L)'
;MLNINSKPINKSGDIRGILRLTISGSQFFQELDDSGKHDFFVTLIDQLIPMIPTEKGRLESNKHYQLNTPNILISLFIHEAKDNEKLTATNIKDYLHQLIINKEFTGLSLGDVTNFLDETYGFQQFRKTTLYFFS
;
A
#
# COMPACT_ATOMS: atom_id res chain seq x y z
N MET A 1 -34.43 -8.98 -20.86
CA MET A 1 -33.92 -8.53 -19.56
C MET A 1 -32.70 -9.37 -19.24
N LEU A 2 -31.51 -8.77 -19.16
CA LEU A 2 -30.29 -9.50 -18.80
C LEU A 2 -30.24 -9.67 -17.28
N ASN A 3 -30.20 -10.92 -16.82
CA ASN A 3 -29.99 -11.27 -15.42
C ASN A 3 -28.50 -11.16 -15.11
N ILE A 4 -28.08 -10.01 -14.56
CA ILE A 4 -26.75 -9.81 -14.01
C ILE A 4 -26.73 -10.39 -12.60
N ASN A 5 -26.32 -11.65 -12.48
CA ASN A 5 -25.88 -12.22 -11.21
C ASN A 5 -24.71 -11.38 -10.69
N SER A 6 -24.99 -10.43 -9.80
CA SER A 6 -23.96 -9.68 -9.08
C SER A 6 -23.16 -10.66 -8.25
N LYS A 7 -21.90 -10.91 -8.65
CA LYS A 7 -20.93 -11.64 -7.84
C LYS A 7 -20.92 -11.01 -6.44
N PRO A 8 -21.17 -11.78 -5.36
CA PRO A 8 -21.16 -11.19 -4.02
C PRO A 8 -19.80 -10.55 -3.79
N ILE A 9 -19.83 -9.25 -3.46
CA ILE A 9 -18.63 -8.49 -3.14
C ILE A 9 -18.15 -9.02 -1.79
N ASN A 10 -17.13 -9.87 -1.83
CA ASN A 10 -16.54 -10.44 -0.63
C ASN A 10 -15.69 -9.35 0.04
N LYS A 11 -16.32 -8.53 0.89
CA LYS A 11 -15.61 -7.55 1.72
C LYS A 11 -14.73 -8.31 2.71
N SER A 12 -13.42 -8.21 2.53
CA SER A 12 -12.44 -8.85 3.42
C SER A 12 -12.13 -7.99 4.65
N GLY A 13 -12.70 -6.78 4.70
CA GLY A 13 -12.43 -5.76 5.71
C GLY A 13 -11.16 -4.98 5.37
N ASP A 14 -10.71 -4.16 6.31
CA ASP A 14 -9.51 -3.36 6.12
C ASP A 14 -8.29 -4.27 5.90
N ILE A 15 -7.41 -3.85 5.00
CA ILE A 15 -6.17 -4.54 4.68
C ILE A 15 -5.01 -3.76 5.28
N ARG A 16 -4.13 -4.47 5.96
CA ARG A 16 -2.85 -3.94 6.44
C ARG A 16 -1.73 -4.66 5.73
N GLY A 17 -0.69 -3.93 5.38
CA GLY A 17 0.47 -4.53 4.73
C GLY A 17 1.68 -3.63 4.76
N ILE A 18 2.68 -4.06 4.01
CA ILE A 18 3.98 -3.42 3.93
C ILE A 18 4.43 -3.22 2.50
N LEU A 19 5.12 -2.11 2.29
CA LEU A 19 5.95 -1.82 1.14
C LEU A 19 7.42 -1.94 1.55
N ARG A 20 8.29 -2.23 0.59
CA ARG A 20 9.74 -2.20 0.78
C ARG A 20 10.32 -1.05 -0.02
N LEU A 21 11.22 -0.28 0.60
CA LEU A 21 12.05 0.66 -0.13
C LEU A 21 13.23 -0.06 -0.77
N THR A 22 13.70 0.43 -1.92
CA THR A 22 14.97 0.02 -2.52
C THR A 22 16.13 0.27 -1.55
N ILE A 23 17.31 -0.30 -1.82
CA ILE A 23 18.48 -0.10 -0.95
C ILE A 23 18.84 1.39 -0.88
N SER A 24 18.89 2.08 -2.02
CA SER A 24 19.17 3.52 -2.07
C SER A 24 18.09 4.34 -1.36
N GLY A 25 16.81 4.00 -1.56
CA GLY A 25 15.71 4.65 -0.85
C GLY A 25 15.76 4.42 0.67
N SER A 26 16.21 3.24 1.09
CA SER A 26 16.38 2.89 2.51
C SER A 26 17.53 3.64 3.15
N GLN A 27 18.60 3.91 2.41
CA GLN A 27 19.72 4.75 2.85
C GLN A 27 19.28 6.21 2.98
N PHE A 28 18.65 6.76 1.93
CA PHE A 28 18.08 8.10 1.94
C PHE A 28 17.13 8.32 3.12
N PHE A 29 16.18 7.40 3.33
CA PHE A 29 15.22 7.49 4.43
C PHE A 29 15.87 7.48 5.82
N GLN A 30 16.97 6.74 5.99
CA GLN A 30 17.67 6.66 7.28
C GLN A 30 18.43 7.94 7.62
N GLU A 31 18.89 8.69 6.61
CA GLU A 31 19.58 9.97 6.78
C GLU A 31 18.64 11.12 7.15
N LEU A 32 17.33 10.96 6.94
CA LEU A 32 16.32 11.94 7.32
C LEU A 32 16.20 12.06 8.85
N ASP A 33 16.00 13.28 9.32
CA ASP A 33 15.54 13.54 10.70
C ASP A 33 14.07 13.17 10.87
N ASP A 34 13.51 13.35 12.07
CA ASP A 34 12.13 12.95 12.37
C ASP A 34 11.11 13.74 11.53
N SER A 35 11.39 15.01 11.21
CA SER A 35 10.54 15.82 10.34
C SER A 35 10.58 15.31 8.90
N GLY A 36 11.78 15.06 8.36
CA GLY A 36 11.97 14.52 7.03
C GLY A 36 11.34 13.15 6.87
N LYS A 37 11.43 12.27 7.88
CA LYS A 37 10.72 10.98 7.88
C LYS A 37 9.21 11.19 7.87
N HIS A 38 8.68 12.16 8.64
CA HIS A 38 7.26 12.48 8.59
C HIS A 38 6.83 12.94 7.20
N ASP A 39 7.57 13.87 6.59
CA ASP A 39 7.29 14.42 5.27
C ASP A 39 7.39 13.35 4.18
N PHE A 40 8.32 12.39 4.33
CA PHE A 40 8.41 11.22 3.45
C PHE A 40 7.10 10.43 3.42
N PHE A 41 6.51 10.11 4.57
CA PHE A 41 5.24 9.37 4.61
C PHE A 41 4.08 10.17 4.02
N VAL A 42 4.01 11.48 4.27
CA VAL A 42 2.96 12.34 3.70
C VAL A 42 3.08 12.37 2.18
N THR A 43 4.27 12.66 1.68
CA THR A 43 4.57 12.71 0.24
C THR A 43 4.28 11.36 -0.42
N LEU A 44 4.61 10.25 0.24
CA LEU A 44 4.35 8.90 -0.27
C LEU A 44 2.84 8.67 -0.46
N ILE A 45 2.02 9.00 0.53
CA ILE A 45 0.57 8.84 0.43
C ILE A 45 -0.01 9.78 -0.63
N ASP A 46 0.43 11.04 -0.66
CA ASP A 46 -0.05 12.06 -1.59
C ASP A 46 0.30 11.71 -3.05
N GLN A 47 1.46 11.10 -3.30
CA GLN A 47 1.85 10.63 -4.64
C GLN A 47 1.11 9.32 -5.03
N LEU A 48 0.77 8.45 -4.08
CA LEU A 48 0.07 7.19 -4.35
C LEU A 48 -1.43 7.38 -4.63
N ILE A 49 -2.12 8.22 -3.86
CA ILE A 49 -3.58 8.44 -3.97
C ILE A 49 -4.04 8.72 -5.42
N PRO A 50 -3.46 9.66 -6.18
CA PRO A 50 -3.96 9.99 -7.52
C PRO A 50 -3.74 8.87 -8.54
N MET A 51 -2.86 7.90 -8.26
CA MET A 51 -2.58 6.77 -9.16
C MET A 51 -3.54 5.59 -8.94
N ILE A 52 -4.28 5.58 -7.83
CA ILE A 52 -5.20 4.51 -7.48
C ILE A 52 -6.63 5.02 -7.70
N PRO A 53 -7.50 4.26 -8.39
CA PRO A 53 -8.90 4.66 -8.60
C PRO A 53 -9.74 4.52 -7.32
N THR A 54 -9.48 5.34 -6.31
CA THR A 54 -10.13 5.28 -4.99
C THR A 54 -10.51 6.65 -4.45
N GLU A 55 -11.48 6.69 -3.54
CA GLU A 55 -11.85 7.89 -2.80
C GLU A 55 -10.83 8.25 -1.71
N LYS A 56 -10.80 9.53 -1.32
CA LYS A 56 -9.89 10.04 -0.30
C LYS A 56 -10.06 9.31 1.03
N GLY A 57 -8.95 9.13 1.75
CA GLY A 57 -8.93 8.48 3.06
C GLY A 57 -9.05 6.96 3.01
N ARG A 58 -8.96 6.33 1.84
CA ARG A 58 -8.92 4.86 1.70
C ARG A 58 -7.53 4.29 1.87
N LEU A 59 -6.49 5.08 1.65
CA LEU A 59 -5.08 4.71 1.84
C LEU A 59 -4.48 5.60 2.93
N GLU A 60 -3.86 5.00 3.93
CA GLU A 60 -3.20 5.70 5.02
C GLU A 60 -1.91 5.01 5.45
N SER A 61 -1.06 5.74 6.17
CA SER A 61 0.07 5.18 6.91
C SER A 61 -0.03 5.62 8.37
N ASN A 62 0.33 4.71 9.27
CA ASN A 62 0.58 5.05 10.67
C ASN A 62 2.00 5.60 10.89
N LYS A 63 2.76 5.87 9.81
CA LYS A 63 4.14 6.37 9.82
C LYS A 63 5.13 5.44 10.52
N HIS A 64 4.76 4.17 10.72
CA HIS A 64 5.66 3.17 11.26
C HIS A 64 6.45 2.49 10.13
N TYR A 65 7.73 2.26 10.43
CA TYR A 65 8.62 1.49 9.59
C TYR A 65 9.38 0.44 10.39
N GLN A 66 9.94 -0.55 9.70
CA GLN A 66 10.83 -1.56 10.28
C GLN A 66 12.12 -1.60 9.47
N LEU A 67 13.25 -1.72 10.16
CA LEU A 67 14.52 -2.02 9.52
C LEU A 67 14.61 -3.53 9.28
N ASN A 68 14.66 -3.92 8.02
CA ASN A 68 14.88 -5.28 7.56
C ASN A 68 16.13 -5.30 6.67
N THR A 69 17.29 -5.24 7.32
CA THR A 69 18.60 -4.96 6.71
C THR A 69 18.80 -5.71 5.38
N PRO A 70 19.12 -5.01 4.28
CA PRO A 70 19.48 -3.58 4.19
C PRO A 70 18.28 -2.62 3.95
N ASN A 71 17.04 -3.11 3.96
CA ASN A 71 15.88 -2.36 3.50
C ASN A 71 15.03 -1.79 4.63
N ILE A 72 14.27 -0.73 4.32
CA ILE A 72 13.19 -0.20 5.15
C ILE A 72 11.86 -0.78 4.66
N LEU A 73 11.04 -1.27 5.60
CA LEU A 73 9.66 -1.70 5.36
C LEU A 73 8.71 -0.65 5.91
N ILE A 74 7.78 -0.17 5.08
CA ILE A 74 6.78 0.86 5.42
C ILE A 74 5.43 0.22 5.59
N SER A 75 4.75 0.48 6.70
CA SER A 75 3.38 0.00 6.90
C SER A 75 2.35 0.93 6.23
N LEU A 76 1.39 0.29 5.55
CA LEU A 76 0.23 0.92 4.93
C LEU A 76 -1.06 0.20 5.32
N PHE A 77 -2.14 0.98 5.35
CA PHE A 77 -3.49 0.52 5.64
C PHE A 77 -4.40 0.94 4.48
N ILE A 78 -5.26 0.01 4.09
CA ILE A 78 -6.26 0.19 3.05
C ILE A 78 -7.61 -0.08 3.70
N HIS A 79 -8.40 0.96 3.89
CA HIS A 79 -9.74 0.83 4.48
C HIS A 79 -10.70 0.15 3.52
N GLU A 80 -11.63 -0.63 4.03
CA GLU A 80 -12.71 -1.20 3.23
C GLU A 80 -13.74 -0.15 2.84
N ALA A 81 -14.36 -0.34 1.69
CA ALA A 81 -15.42 0.54 1.23
C ALA A 81 -16.65 0.43 2.13
N LYS A 82 -17.18 1.57 2.57
CA LYS A 82 -18.48 1.62 3.25
C LYS A 82 -19.61 1.27 2.28
N ASP A 83 -19.50 1.75 1.06
CA ASP A 83 -20.45 1.53 -0.04
C ASP A 83 -20.03 0.32 -0.91
N ASN A 84 -21.00 -0.49 -1.31
CA ASN A 84 -20.79 -1.67 -2.14
C ASN A 84 -20.50 -1.33 -3.60
N GLU A 85 -20.77 -0.10 -4.05
CA GLU A 85 -20.47 0.32 -5.43
C GLU A 85 -19.01 0.78 -5.62
N LYS A 86 -18.25 0.93 -4.53
CA LYS A 86 -16.84 1.35 -4.56
C LYS A 86 -15.90 0.16 -4.59
N LEU A 87 -14.66 0.42 -5.01
CA LEU A 87 -13.61 -0.60 -5.00
C LEU A 87 -13.36 -1.12 -3.59
N THR A 88 -13.26 -2.45 -3.49
CA THR A 88 -12.93 -3.11 -2.24
C THR A 88 -11.48 -2.81 -1.84
N ALA A 89 -11.16 -2.97 -0.56
CA ALA A 89 -9.78 -2.93 -0.09
C ALA A 89 -8.88 -3.93 -0.86
N THR A 90 -9.43 -5.09 -1.23
CA THR A 90 -8.72 -6.10 -2.04
C THR A 90 -8.38 -5.57 -3.43
N ASN A 91 -9.32 -4.89 -4.09
CA ASN A 91 -9.05 -4.28 -5.41
C ASN A 91 -7.96 -3.21 -5.31
N ILE A 92 -8.03 -2.32 -4.32
CA ILE A 92 -7.02 -1.28 -4.10
C ILE A 92 -5.65 -1.90 -3.83
N LYS A 93 -5.60 -2.95 -2.99
CA LYS A 93 -4.37 -3.70 -2.70
C LYS A 93 -3.76 -4.30 -3.97
N ASP A 94 -4.58 -4.94 -4.82
CA ASP A 94 -4.11 -5.49 -6.09
C ASP A 94 -3.63 -4.39 -7.04
N TYR A 95 -4.34 -3.26 -7.15
CA TYR A 95 -3.90 -2.10 -7.93
C TYR A 95 -2.56 -1.54 -7.45
N LEU A 96 -2.42 -1.31 -6.15
CA LEU A 96 -1.18 -0.80 -5.56
C LEU A 96 -0.01 -1.77 -5.79
N HIS A 97 -0.25 -3.08 -5.63
CA HIS A 97 0.75 -4.09 -5.97
C HIS A 97 1.16 -4.00 -7.45
N GLN A 98 0.19 -3.94 -8.36
CA GLN A 98 0.45 -3.85 -9.81
C GLN A 98 1.18 -2.56 -10.20
N LEU A 99 0.86 -1.42 -9.59
CA LEU A 99 1.57 -0.16 -9.81
C LEU A 99 3.05 -0.30 -9.43
N ILE A 100 3.34 -0.88 -8.27
CA ILE A 100 4.71 -1.02 -7.78
C ILE A 100 5.51 -2.02 -8.61
N ILE A 101 4.98 -3.20 -8.94
CA ILE A 101 5.74 -4.18 -9.72
C ILE A 101 6.01 -3.72 -11.16
N ASN A 102 5.20 -2.78 -11.68
CA ASN A 102 5.39 -2.17 -12.99
C ASN A 102 5.94 -0.74 -12.87
N LYS A 103 6.63 -0.40 -11.76
CA LYS A 103 7.07 0.97 -11.43
C LYS A 103 7.68 1.70 -12.62
N GLU A 104 8.60 1.06 -13.34
CA GLU A 104 9.29 1.61 -14.53
C GLU A 104 8.35 2.14 -15.63
N PHE A 105 7.15 1.59 -15.75
CA PHE A 105 6.15 1.97 -16.76
C PHE A 105 4.97 2.76 -16.19
N THR A 106 5.02 3.16 -14.92
CA THR A 106 3.97 3.93 -14.24
C THR A 106 4.49 5.30 -13.82
N GLY A 107 3.59 6.17 -13.36
CA GLY A 107 3.99 7.47 -12.80
C GLY A 107 4.85 7.36 -11.53
N LEU A 108 4.95 6.18 -10.89
CA LEU A 108 5.73 6.00 -9.66
C LEU A 108 7.23 6.24 -9.87
N SER A 109 7.76 5.91 -11.05
CA SER A 109 9.19 6.11 -11.38
C SER A 109 9.59 7.59 -11.45
N LEU A 110 8.62 8.48 -11.63
CA LEU A 110 8.83 9.93 -11.72
C LEU A 110 8.59 10.67 -10.38
N GLY A 111 8.06 9.99 -9.37
CA GLY A 111 7.74 10.61 -8.08
C GLY A 111 8.92 10.64 -7.12
N ASP A 112 9.05 11.74 -6.38
CA ASP A 112 10.17 12.02 -5.47
C ASP A 112 10.46 10.89 -4.47
N VAL A 113 9.40 10.33 -3.86
CA VAL A 113 9.55 9.24 -2.89
C VAL A 113 9.00 7.92 -3.40
N THR A 114 8.04 7.93 -4.32
CA THR A 114 7.51 6.69 -4.90
C THR A 114 8.52 5.97 -5.78
N ASN A 115 9.51 6.68 -6.35
CA ASN A 115 10.57 6.02 -7.11
C ASN A 115 11.47 5.12 -6.23
N PHE A 116 11.46 5.34 -4.91
CA PHE A 116 12.16 4.48 -3.96
C PHE A 116 11.41 3.18 -3.62
N LEU A 117 10.21 2.95 -4.15
CA LEU A 117 9.49 1.69 -3.94
C LEU A 117 10.16 0.54 -4.69
N ASP A 118 10.31 -0.60 -4.03
CA ASP A 118 10.94 -1.77 -4.60
C ASP A 118 9.94 -2.58 -5.44
N GLU A 119 10.09 -2.48 -6.76
CA GLU A 119 9.28 -3.18 -7.75
C GLU A 119 9.37 -4.71 -7.67
N THR A 120 10.47 -5.26 -7.15
CA THR A 120 10.60 -6.71 -6.96
C THR A 120 9.84 -7.22 -5.73
N TYR A 121 9.38 -6.31 -4.87
CA TYR A 121 8.66 -6.63 -3.64
C TYR A 121 7.14 -6.43 -3.76
N GLY A 122 6.72 -5.34 -4.39
CA GLY A 122 5.30 -4.96 -4.46
C GLY A 122 4.69 -4.66 -3.09
N PHE A 123 3.35 -4.79 -2.99
CA PHE A 123 2.64 -4.74 -1.69
C PHE A 123 2.48 -6.14 -1.10
N GLN A 124 2.81 -6.30 0.19
CA GLN A 124 2.64 -7.55 0.94
C GLN A 124 1.62 -7.37 2.08
N GLN A 125 0.50 -8.09 2.00
CA GLN A 125 -0.53 -8.07 3.05
C GLN A 125 -0.09 -8.87 4.28
N PHE A 126 -0.32 -8.33 5.47
CA PHE A 126 -0.20 -9.10 6.71
C PHE A 126 -1.30 -10.18 6.73
N ARG A 127 -0.89 -11.45 6.80
CA ARG A 127 -1.85 -12.56 6.95
C ARG A 127 -2.52 -12.45 8.32
N LYS A 128 -3.85 -12.47 8.37
CA LYS A 128 -4.57 -12.78 9.62
C LYS A 128 -4.28 -14.24 9.96
N THR A 129 -3.43 -14.50 10.93
CA THR A 129 -3.30 -15.84 11.49
C THR A 129 -4.53 -16.11 12.35
N THR A 130 -5.46 -16.94 11.86
CA THR A 130 -6.48 -17.54 12.72
C THR A 130 -5.77 -18.59 13.58
N LEU A 131 -5.46 -18.24 14.83
CA LEU A 131 -5.02 -19.20 15.85
C LEU A 131 -6.22 -20.09 16.19
N TYR A 132 -6.28 -21.29 15.62
CA TYR A 132 -7.19 -22.32 16.10
C TYR A 132 -6.69 -22.79 17.47
N PHE A 133 -7.34 -22.33 18.54
CA PHE A 133 -7.25 -22.99 19.84
C PHE A 133 -8.17 -24.23 19.78
N PHE A 134 -7.57 -25.41 19.72
CA PHE A 134 -8.30 -26.64 20.03
C PHE A 134 -8.49 -26.70 21.54
N SER A 135 -9.74 -26.53 21.98
CA SER A 135 -10.20 -26.86 23.33
C SER A 135 -10.60 -28.33 23.40
#